data_AF-A0A1Z4R4T8-F1
#
_entry.id   AF-A0A1Z4R4T8-F1
#
_cell.length_a   1.000
_cell.length_b   1.000
_cell.length_c   1.000
_cell.angle_alpha   90.00
_cell.angle_beta   90.00
_cell.angle_gamma   90.00
#
_symmetry.space_group_name_H-M   'P 1'
#
loop_
_entity.id
_entity.type
_entity.pdbx_description
1 polymer ?
#
loop_
_entity_poly.entity_id
_entity_poly.type
_entity_poly.pdbx_seq_one_letter_code
_entity_poly.pdbx_strand_id
1 'polypeptide(L)'
;MEEQKIVRNRGDLASLNGKKVKLVGYYTSQSSKPTVTGNPDFQGVYIKSQIVLEDGTVVHIFPSWNKQSLRSPSEVQKYKGKIVQGIGVVEFEVASKINSQTRESFINLEEFKDN
;
A
#
# COMPACT_ATOMS: atom_id res chain seq x y z
N MET A 1 17.93 8.44 -17.44
CA MET A 1 16.68 8.10 -16.71
C MET A 1 16.84 6.68 -16.24
N GLU A 2 16.88 6.42 -14.94
CA GLU A 2 16.90 5.04 -14.44
C GLU A 2 15.55 4.39 -14.77
N GLU A 3 15.57 3.31 -15.56
CA GLU A 3 14.40 2.45 -15.75
C GLU A 3 14.06 1.81 -14.40
N GLN A 4 12.98 2.29 -13.78
CA GLN A 4 12.46 1.67 -12.55
C GLN A 4 11.94 0.28 -12.89
N LYS A 5 12.45 -0.73 -12.19
CA LYS A 5 11.96 -2.11 -12.34
C LYS A 5 10.49 -2.18 -11.97
N ILE A 6 9.71 -2.92 -12.77
CA ILE A 6 8.27 -3.09 -12.59
C ILE A 6 8.03 -4.32 -11.73
N VAL A 7 7.21 -4.16 -10.69
CA VAL A 7 6.71 -5.25 -9.84
C VAL A 7 5.33 -5.66 -10.34
N ARG A 8 5.18 -6.94 -10.72
CA ARG A 8 3.89 -7.51 -11.17
C ARG A 8 3.43 -8.71 -10.35
N ASN A 9 4.32 -9.30 -9.55
CA ASN A 9 4.02 -10.50 -8.78
C ASN A 9 4.80 -10.54 -7.45
N ARG A 10 4.52 -11.55 -6.64
CA ARG A 10 5.20 -11.79 -5.37
C ARG A 10 6.71 -12.05 -5.50
N GLY A 11 7.13 -12.73 -6.56
CA GLY A 11 8.54 -13.02 -6.83
C GLY A 11 9.35 -11.75 -7.06
N ASP A 12 8.78 -10.79 -7.78
CA ASP A 12 9.36 -9.47 -8.00
C ASP A 12 9.48 -8.68 -6.69
N LEU A 13 8.44 -8.69 -5.85
CA LEU A 13 8.46 -8.03 -4.53
C LEU A 13 9.60 -8.57 -3.66
N ALA A 14 9.76 -9.89 -3.58
CA ALA A 14 10.82 -10.52 -2.79
C ALA A 14 12.21 -10.18 -3.34
N SER A 15 12.38 -10.20 -4.66
CA SER A 15 13.65 -9.93 -5.34
C SER A 15 14.05 -8.45 -5.32
N LEU A 16 13.07 -7.56 -5.17
CA LEU A 16 13.23 -6.11 -5.19
C LEU A 16 13.00 -5.46 -3.82
N ASN A 17 13.03 -6.26 -2.75
CA ASN A 17 12.91 -5.76 -1.38
C ASN A 17 13.95 -4.67 -1.08
N GLY A 18 13.49 -3.56 -0.49
CA GLY A 18 14.29 -2.39 -0.17
C GLY A 18 14.68 -1.53 -1.37
N LYS A 19 14.16 -1.82 -2.58
CA LYS A 19 14.46 -1.05 -3.79
C LYS A 19 13.31 -0.15 -4.19
N LYS A 20 13.65 0.97 -4.81
CA LYS A 20 12.69 1.84 -5.49
C LYS A 20 12.21 1.17 -6.77
N VAL A 21 10.91 0.99 -6.88
CA VAL A 21 10.26 0.26 -7.97
C VAL A 21 9.00 0.97 -8.43
N LYS A 22 8.56 0.56 -9.62
CA LYS A 22 7.24 0.89 -10.15
C LYS A 22 6.33 -0.30 -9.92
N LEU A 23 5.21 -0.09 -9.26
CA LEU A 23 4.21 -1.10 -8.98
C LEU A 23 2.95 -0.81 -9.80
N VAL A 24 2.47 -1.82 -10.53
CA VAL A 24 1.26 -1.71 -11.35
C VAL A 24 0.26 -2.74 -10.87
N GLY A 25 -0.95 -2.31 -10.54
CA GLY A 25 -1.99 -3.22 -10.08
C GLY A 25 -3.32 -2.52 -9.84
N TYR A 26 -4.29 -3.26 -9.31
CA TYR A 26 -5.64 -2.79 -9.06
C TYR A 26 -5.74 -2.10 -7.70
N TYR A 27 -6.23 -0.87 -7.66
CA TYR A 27 -6.41 -0.15 -6.40
C TYR A 27 -7.69 -0.57 -5.70
N THR A 28 -7.53 -1.05 -4.47
CA THR A 28 -8.63 -1.37 -3.55
C THR A 28 -8.47 -0.61 -2.24
N SER A 29 -9.56 -0.49 -1.49
CA SER A 29 -9.57 0.23 -0.21
C SER A 29 -10.57 -0.39 0.75
N GLN A 30 -10.23 -0.33 2.03
CA GLN A 30 -11.08 -0.72 3.13
C GLN A 30 -11.27 0.47 4.07
N SER A 31 -12.53 0.74 4.41
CA SER A 31 -12.92 1.81 5.32
C SER A 31 -13.37 1.24 6.66
N SER A 32 -12.94 1.84 7.76
CA SER A 32 -13.33 1.46 9.11
C SER A 32 -13.54 2.70 9.99
N LYS A 33 -14.54 2.65 10.89
CA LYS A 33 -14.69 3.66 11.94
C LYS A 33 -13.73 3.32 13.07
N PRO A 34 -12.81 4.20 13.48
CA PRO A 34 -11.92 3.90 14.58
C PRO A 34 -12.70 3.86 15.90
N THR A 35 -12.50 2.79 16.66
CA THR A 35 -13.11 2.62 17.99
C THR A 35 -12.34 3.39 19.07
N VAL A 36 -11.03 3.52 18.90
CA VAL A 36 -10.14 4.26 19.81
C VAL A 36 -9.28 5.19 18.97
N THR A 37 -9.34 6.47 19.28
CA THR A 37 -8.50 7.51 18.68
C THR A 37 -7.76 8.24 19.80
N GLY A 38 -6.49 8.58 19.57
CA GLY A 38 -5.75 9.48 20.46
C GLY A 38 -6.22 10.94 20.39
N ASN A 39 -7.24 11.22 19.55
CA ASN A 39 -7.91 12.49 19.44
C ASN A 39 -9.43 12.26 19.65
N PRO A 40 -9.99 12.67 20.80
CA PRO A 40 -11.41 12.45 21.11
C PRO A 40 -12.37 13.16 20.15
N ASP A 41 -11.92 14.19 19.43
CA ASP A 41 -12.73 14.93 18.46
C ASP A 41 -12.63 14.35 17.03
N PHE A 42 -11.91 13.24 16.84
CA PHE A 42 -11.79 12.64 15.51
C PHE A 42 -13.09 11.96 15.09
N GLN A 43 -13.80 12.56 14.14
CA GLN A 43 -15.03 12.02 13.55
C GLN A 43 -14.84 11.42 12.14
N GLY A 44 -13.59 11.22 11.72
CA GLY A 44 -13.27 10.71 10.39
C GLY A 44 -13.40 9.18 10.26
N VAL A 45 -13.21 8.68 9.04
CA VAL A 45 -13.14 7.25 8.72
C VAL A 45 -11.69 6.90 8.40
N TYR A 46 -11.18 5.80 8.95
CA TYR A 46 -9.88 5.28 8.55
C TYR A 46 -10.04 4.49 7.27
N ILE A 47 -9.50 5.05 6.18
CA ILE A 47 -9.45 4.39 4.89
C ILE A 47 -8.02 3.92 4.66
N LYS A 48 -7.84 2.62 4.50
CA LYS A 48 -6.56 2.02 4.12
C LYS A 48 -6.68 1.51 2.71
N SER A 49 -5.68 1.79 1.89
CA SER A 49 -5.67 1.37 0.49
C SER A 49 -4.55 0.40 0.21
N GLN A 50 -4.78 -0.43 -0.80
CA GLN A 50 -3.90 -1.51 -1.23
C GLN A 50 -3.86 -1.53 -2.75
N ILE A 51 -2.78 -2.07 -3.28
CA ILE A 51 -2.64 -2.37 -4.69
C ILE A 51 -2.55 -3.88 -4.82
N VAL A 52 -3.48 -4.46 -5.57
CA VAL A 52 -3.53 -5.89 -5.87
C VAL A 52 -2.81 -6.11 -7.18
N LEU A 53 -1.74 -6.88 -7.16
CA LEU A 53 -0.95 -7.23 -8.34
C LEU A 53 -1.69 -8.24 -9.24
N GLU A 54 -1.15 -8.48 -10.43
CA GLU A 54 -1.73 -9.38 -11.43
C GLU A 54 -1.91 -10.81 -10.90
N ASP A 55 -0.98 -11.28 -10.06
CA ASP A 55 -1.02 -12.60 -9.42
C ASP A 55 -1.91 -12.66 -8.17
N GLY A 56 -2.67 -11.61 -7.87
CA GLY A 56 -3.51 -11.49 -6.68
C GLY A 56 -2.76 -11.10 -5.41
N THR A 57 -1.44 -10.85 -5.48
CA THR A 57 -0.67 -10.40 -4.32
C THR A 57 -1.13 -9.03 -3.86
N VAL A 58 -1.46 -8.91 -2.57
CA VAL A 58 -1.87 -7.66 -1.95
C VAL A 58 -0.64 -6.91 -1.45
N VAL A 59 -0.50 -5.67 -1.88
CA VAL A 59 0.54 -4.74 -1.43
C VAL A 59 -0.11 -3.55 -0.76
N HIS A 60 0.14 -3.37 0.52
CA HIS A 60 -0.39 -2.25 1.29
C HIS A 60 0.37 -0.98 0.96
N ILE A 61 -0.33 0.15 0.90
CA ILE A 61 0.32 1.44 0.75
C ILE A 61 0.71 1.94 2.15
N PHE A 62 2.00 1.90 2.47
CA PHE A 62 2.56 1.89 3.83
C PHE A 62 2.12 0.67 4.67
N PRO A 63 2.85 0.35 5.76
CA PRO A 63 2.41 -0.68 6.70
C PRO A 63 1.03 -0.37 7.24
N SER A 64 0.17 -1.39 7.36
CA SER A 64 -1.25 -1.18 7.68
C SER A 64 -1.49 -0.56 9.06
N TRP A 65 -0.52 -0.66 9.98
CA TRP A 65 -0.57 -0.05 11.32
C TRP A 65 -0.08 1.40 11.36
N ASN A 66 0.56 1.91 10.30
CA ASN A 66 1.10 3.27 10.27
C ASN A 66 0.00 4.29 9.91
N LYS A 67 -0.03 5.46 10.56
CA LYS A 67 -0.94 6.57 10.21
C LYS A 67 -0.75 7.05 8.76
N GLN A 68 0.46 6.92 8.19
CA GLN A 68 0.74 7.23 6.79
C GLN A 68 0.03 6.29 5.79
N SER A 69 -0.52 5.15 6.26
CA SER A 69 -1.39 4.30 5.44
C SER A 69 -2.79 4.87 5.21
N LEU A 70 -3.19 5.86 6.01
CA LEU A 70 -4.53 6.45 5.91
C LEU A 70 -4.64 7.32 4.65
N ARG A 71 -5.64 7.00 3.83
CA ARG A 71 -5.94 7.70 2.57
C ARG A 71 -7.14 8.62 2.71
N SER A 72 -7.13 9.68 1.91
CA SER A 72 -8.25 10.60 1.85
C SER A 72 -9.42 9.96 1.08
N PRO A 73 -10.68 10.30 1.42
CA PRO A 73 -11.83 9.87 0.64
C PRO A 73 -11.76 10.27 -0.84
N SER A 74 -11.17 11.43 -1.15
CA SER A 74 -11.00 11.93 -2.52
C SER A 74 -10.02 11.10 -3.33
N GLU A 75 -8.88 10.69 -2.75
CA GLU A 75 -7.93 9.78 -3.39
C GLU A 75 -8.61 8.45 -3.72
N VAL A 76 -9.35 7.91 -2.74
CA VAL A 76 -10.04 6.63 -2.89
C VAL A 76 -11.10 6.72 -3.96
N GLN A 77 -11.90 7.79 -3.98
CA GLN A 77 -12.91 7.99 -5.04
C GLN A 77 -12.26 8.10 -6.43
N LYS A 78 -11.07 8.71 -6.52
CA LYS A 78 -10.34 8.86 -7.78
C LYS A 78 -9.86 7.52 -8.34
N TYR A 79 -9.31 6.65 -7.48
CA TYR A 79 -8.57 5.45 -7.91
C TYR A 79 -9.27 4.12 -7.65
N LYS A 80 -10.31 4.08 -6.79
CA LYS A 80 -11.02 2.84 -6.47
C LYS A 80 -11.51 2.15 -7.74
N GLY A 81 -11.08 0.90 -7.88
CA GLY A 81 -11.48 0.06 -8.99
C GLY A 81 -10.69 0.29 -10.29
N LYS A 82 -9.63 1.10 -10.25
CA LYS A 82 -8.76 1.37 -11.41
C LYS A 82 -7.43 0.65 -11.29
N ILE A 83 -6.81 0.42 -12.45
CA ILE A 83 -5.40 0.07 -12.52
C ILE A 83 -4.59 1.34 -12.30
N VAL A 84 -3.61 1.24 -11.42
CA VAL A 84 -2.83 2.36 -10.92
C VAL A 84 -1.35 2.04 -11.03
N GLN A 85 -0.54 3.10 -11.10
CA GLN A 85 0.91 2.99 -11.04
C GLN A 85 1.41 3.70 -9.77
N GLY A 86 1.93 2.93 -8.82
CA GLY A 86 2.61 3.44 -7.63
C GLY A 86 4.12 3.41 -7.79
N ILE A 87 4.80 4.50 -7.47
CA ILE A 87 6.27 4.55 -7.43
C ILE A 87 6.68 4.71 -5.97
N GLY A 88 7.61 3.89 -5.51
CA GLY A 88 8.08 3.94 -4.13
C GLY A 88 9.06 2.83 -3.80
N VAL A 89 9.47 2.79 -2.54
CA VAL A 89 10.32 1.72 -2.02
C VAL A 89 9.43 0.57 -1.55
N VAL A 90 9.60 -0.61 -2.16
CA VAL A 90 8.93 -1.81 -1.70
C VAL A 90 9.68 -2.39 -0.51
N GLU A 91 8.94 -2.69 0.54
CA GLU A 91 9.43 -3.44 1.66
C GLU A 91 8.57 -4.70 1.81
N PHE A 92 9.24 -5.83 1.73
CA PHE A 92 8.65 -7.11 2.03
C PHE A 92 8.96 -7.42 3.49
N GLU A 93 7.96 -7.35 4.35
CA GLU A 93 8.17 -7.57 5.78
C GLU A 93 8.52 -9.05 6.01
N VAL A 94 9.81 -9.30 6.23
CA VAL A 94 10.29 -10.60 6.73
C VAL A 94 9.96 -10.63 8.21
N ALA A 95 8.71 -10.97 8.55
CA ALA A 95 8.20 -11.19 9.91
C ALA A 95 8.99 -10.39 10.96
N SER A 96 8.72 -9.09 11.07
CA SER A 96 9.35 -8.29 12.11
C SER A 96 9.11 -8.96 13.47
N LYS A 97 10.18 -9.07 14.28
CA LYS A 97 10.21 -9.81 15.56
C LYS A 97 9.13 -9.38 16.57
N ILE A 98 8.41 -8.29 16.29
CA ILE A 98 7.43 -7.66 17.16
C ILE A 98 6.01 -8.20 16.91
N ASN A 99 5.69 -8.72 15.72
CA ASN A 99 4.39 -9.32 15.43
C ASN A 99 4.51 -10.40 14.34
N SER A 100 4.80 -11.64 14.76
CA SER A 100 5.11 -12.74 13.83
C SER A 100 3.93 -13.28 13.02
N GLN A 101 2.71 -12.76 13.22
CA GLN A 101 1.49 -13.38 12.71
C GLN A 101 1.04 -12.87 11.33
N THR A 102 1.50 -11.71 10.86
CA THR A 102 1.06 -11.15 9.56
C THR A 102 2.26 -10.73 8.72
N ARG A 103 2.57 -11.52 7.68
CA ARG A 103 3.54 -11.14 6.65
C ARG A 103 2.85 -10.21 5.66
N GLU A 104 2.94 -8.91 5.88
CA GLU A 104 2.40 -7.91 4.96
C GLU A 104 3.48 -7.45 3.97
N SER A 105 3.10 -7.29 2.69
CA SER A 105 3.94 -6.57 1.72
C SER A 105 3.46 -5.12 1.68
N PHE A 106 4.37 -4.16 1.72
CA PHE A 106 3.98 -2.75 1.61
C PHE A 106 4.92 -1.94 0.71
N ILE A 107 4.39 -0.82 0.23
CA ILE A 107 5.15 0.18 -0.53
C ILE A 107 5.10 1.51 0.19
N ASN A 108 6.28 2.05 0.49
CA ASN A 108 6.45 3.44 0.93
C ASN A 108 6.29 4.31 -0.31
N LEU A 109 5.06 4.75 -0.54
CA LEU A 109 4.65 5.41 -1.76
C LEU A 109 5.17 6.85 -1.83
N GLU A 110 5.86 7.17 -2.91
CA GLU A 110 6.31 8.53 -3.23
C GLU A 110 5.41 9.22 -4.25
N GLU A 111 4.98 8.49 -5.28
CA GLU A 111 4.18 9.04 -6.37
C GLU A 111 3.10 8.03 -6.82
N PHE A 112 1.93 8.56 -7.18
CA PHE A 112 0.81 7.76 -7.65
C PHE A 112 0.26 8.33 -8.95
N LYS A 113 0.09 7.49 -9.97
CA LYS A 113 -0.43 7.89 -11.29
C LYS A 113 -1.60 7.00 -11.70
N ASP A 114 -2.54 7.63 -12.41
CA ASP A 114 -3.46 6.91 -13.28
C ASP A 114 -2.64 6.27 -14.40
N ASN A 115 -2.89 5.00 -14.68
CA ASN A 115 -2.27 4.28 -15.80
C ASN A 115 -3.18 4.30 -17.03
#